data_AF-A0AAW0CPV0-F1
#
_entry.id   AF-A0AAW0CPV0-F1
#
_cell.length_a   1.000
_cell.length_b   1.000
_cell.length_c   1.000
_cell.angle_alpha   90.00
_cell.angle_beta   90.00
_cell.angle_gamma   90.00
#
_symmetry.space_group_name_H-M   'P 1'
#
loop_
_entity.id
_entity.type
_entity.pdbx_description
1 polymer ?
#
loop_
_entity_poly.entity_id
_entity_poly.type
_entity_poly.pdbx_seq_one_letter_code
_entity_poly.pdbx_strand_id
1 'polypeptide(L)'
;MASSAVTTVVKSHPPSSPFAELLRRSRFATFDPSIRQTYNTPPEAARRGEWGLKRRLAITRRNSFIAVPAPFDSRAYYVDWSNAENEVRFIRRFEELEVSPQCKPSTPWHATLGSKNSSNWLVDSEFSLPEEGPEVEEINGSVAELAEKKEWEKEKLQNQSTSIGLDGLGLKGPGNYGARREVLGQKLHLTPNIHAMSPKAFEKYLRKLRELRPEFKEYVKSSWEHEQKIRAEREQQQQSSTSGLYAKADTPSEAPDLVTSAQRREREYHRRFLEHHTASQLSDHNSTAIEQRPHQTGGLAYARLSSLHSHLYAQPQPGIVLQAGSTRQRDNAHNCIASFAGMTPTIEKSHWGGKRPLLNPGNAEGISRGRLTESLAYMKMKPGSVIVERPPKTVGPPGSSMGLESAHISSQAMVVANRDGDFSLENPYRAGTPMYSGLAPALSKAQLPAYQMKASRERYNKVQEKSASKLHGNNNNNPAFRKQILDNLANMLQK
;
A
#
# COMPACT_ATOMS: atom_id res chain seq x y z
N MET A 1 31.17 33.74 -18.13
CA MET A 1 31.69 32.66 -18.99
C MET A 1 30.53 32.09 -19.77
N ALA A 2 30.54 32.24 -21.09
CA ALA A 2 29.46 31.78 -21.96
C ALA A 2 29.54 30.26 -22.14
N SER A 3 28.61 29.53 -21.52
CA SER A 3 28.44 28.09 -21.71
C SER A 3 28.01 27.84 -23.16
N SER A 4 28.95 27.35 -23.98
CA SER A 4 28.66 26.90 -25.34
C SER A 4 27.69 25.72 -25.28
N ALA A 5 26.44 25.94 -25.70
CA ALA A 5 25.41 24.91 -25.76
C ALA A 5 25.79 23.91 -26.86
N VAL A 6 26.49 22.85 -26.48
CA VAL A 6 26.78 21.72 -27.36
C VAL A 6 25.46 21.06 -27.73
N THR A 7 25.00 21.31 -28.94
CA THR A 7 23.81 20.68 -29.51
C THR A 7 24.17 19.22 -29.79
N THR A 8 23.90 18.34 -28.82
CA THR A 8 24.07 16.89 -29.00
C THR A 8 23.11 16.44 -30.09
N VAL A 9 23.62 16.20 -31.30
CA VAL A 9 22.85 15.64 -32.41
C VAL A 9 22.29 14.30 -31.95
N VAL A 10 20.97 14.25 -31.73
CA VAL A 10 20.26 13.03 -31.39
C VAL A 10 20.46 12.05 -32.54
N LYS A 11 21.31 11.03 -32.34
CA LYS A 11 21.50 9.96 -33.31
C LYS A 11 20.16 9.21 -33.43
N SER A 12 19.39 9.54 -34.46
CA SER A 12 18.22 8.75 -34.82
C SER A 12 18.71 7.36 -35.26
N HIS A 13 18.33 6.33 -34.51
CA HIS A 13 18.55 4.97 -34.96
C HIS A 13 17.77 4.75 -36.27
N PRO A 14 18.32 3.99 -37.24
CA PRO A 14 17.57 3.66 -38.45
C PRO A 14 16.23 3.01 -38.09
N PRO A 15 15.17 3.23 -38.88
CA PRO A 15 13.84 2.71 -38.58
C PRO A 15 13.89 1.19 -38.43
N SER A 16 13.27 0.66 -37.37
CA SER A 16 13.17 -0.78 -37.15
C SER A 16 12.45 -1.47 -38.31
N SER A 17 12.82 -2.71 -38.62
CA SER A 17 12.04 -3.52 -39.56
C SER A 17 10.62 -3.72 -39.03
N PRO A 18 9.60 -3.83 -39.91
CA PRO A 18 8.21 -4.00 -39.48
C PRO A 18 8.01 -5.25 -38.61
N PHE A 19 8.77 -6.31 -38.86
CA PHE A 19 8.77 -7.50 -38.00
C PHE A 19 9.32 -7.21 -36.59
N ALA A 20 10.40 -6.44 -36.46
CA ALA A 20 10.94 -6.07 -35.16
C ALA A 20 9.94 -5.22 -34.35
N GLU A 21 9.16 -4.37 -35.02
CA GLU A 21 8.07 -3.63 -34.37
C GLU A 21 6.94 -4.54 -33.90
N LEU A 22 6.51 -5.49 -34.73
CA LEU A 22 5.51 -6.50 -34.34
C LEU A 22 6.01 -7.36 -33.17
N LEU A 23 7.28 -7.75 -33.18
CA LEU A 23 7.89 -8.51 -32.09
C LEU A 23 7.91 -7.69 -30.80
N ARG A 24 8.34 -6.42 -30.85
CA ARG A 24 8.33 -5.50 -29.70
C ARG A 24 6.93 -5.29 -29.10
N ARG A 25 5.90 -5.28 -29.95
CA ARG A 25 4.49 -5.13 -29.53
C ARG A 25 3.82 -6.46 -29.16
N SER A 26 4.48 -7.59 -29.40
CA SER A 26 3.92 -8.90 -29.12
C SER A 26 3.75 -9.11 -27.60
N ARG A 27 2.75 -9.90 -27.21
CA ARG A 27 2.58 -10.32 -25.80
C ARG A 27 3.74 -11.16 -25.28
N PHE A 28 4.55 -11.73 -26.17
CA PHE A 28 5.76 -12.44 -25.79
C PHE A 28 6.87 -11.47 -25.37
N ALA A 29 6.98 -10.30 -26.00
CA ALA A 29 8.00 -9.30 -25.64
C ALA A 29 7.75 -8.65 -24.28
N THR A 30 6.54 -8.77 -23.71
CA THR A 30 6.27 -8.34 -22.32
C THR A 30 6.76 -9.36 -21.28
N PHE A 31 7.25 -10.54 -21.70
CA PHE A 31 7.84 -11.51 -20.79
C PHE A 31 9.18 -10.98 -20.27
N ASP A 32 9.23 -10.75 -18.96
CA ASP A 32 10.46 -10.43 -18.25
C ASP A 32 10.82 -11.61 -17.33
N PRO A 33 11.98 -12.27 -17.53
CA PRO A 33 12.41 -13.40 -16.71
C PRO A 33 12.61 -13.05 -15.23
N SER A 34 12.81 -11.77 -14.91
CA SER A 34 12.97 -11.29 -13.54
C SER A 34 11.63 -11.09 -12.82
N ILE A 35 10.51 -11.03 -13.56
CA ILE A 35 9.18 -10.80 -13.03
C ILE A 35 8.42 -12.12 -13.05
N ARG A 36 7.96 -12.58 -11.90
CA ARG A 36 7.08 -13.74 -11.80
C ARG A 36 5.67 -13.38 -12.27
N GLN A 37 5.47 -13.34 -13.59
CA GLN A 37 4.18 -13.03 -14.21
C GLN A 37 3.31 -14.29 -14.29
N THR A 38 2.01 -14.11 -13.98
CA THR A 38 1.00 -15.15 -14.15
C THR A 38 0.31 -15.03 -15.50
N TYR A 39 0.24 -16.12 -16.25
CA TYR A 39 -0.44 -16.20 -17.54
C TYR A 39 -1.72 -17.01 -17.43
N ASN A 40 -2.71 -16.62 -18.23
CA ASN A 40 -3.93 -17.37 -18.46
C ASN A 40 -4.07 -17.70 -19.95
N THR A 41 -4.89 -18.68 -20.28
CA THR A 41 -5.23 -19.03 -21.66
C THR A 41 -6.74 -19.31 -21.76
N PRO A 42 -7.38 -19.02 -22.91
CA PRO A 42 -8.78 -19.37 -23.12
C PRO A 42 -9.03 -20.88 -22.91
N PRO A 43 -10.21 -21.29 -22.39
CA PRO A 43 -10.49 -22.70 -22.08
C PRO A 43 -10.37 -23.69 -23.25
N GLU A 44 -10.46 -23.22 -24.49
CA GLU A 44 -10.28 -24.04 -25.70
C GLU A 44 -8.82 -24.29 -26.03
N ALA A 45 -7.98 -23.25 -25.94
CA ALA A 45 -6.53 -23.36 -26.11
C ALA A 45 -5.91 -24.16 -24.94
N ALA A 46 -6.39 -23.96 -23.71
CA ALA A 46 -6.02 -24.77 -22.54
C ALA A 46 -6.16 -26.26 -22.82
N ARG A 47 -7.29 -26.70 -23.39
CA ARG A 47 -7.56 -28.12 -23.69
C ARG A 47 -6.53 -28.74 -24.64
N ARG A 48 -5.92 -27.94 -25.52
CA ARG A 48 -4.87 -28.36 -26.45
C ARG A 48 -3.45 -28.21 -25.89
N GLY A 49 -3.32 -27.71 -24.66
CA GLY A 49 -2.03 -27.35 -24.06
C GLY A 49 -1.39 -26.12 -24.71
N GLU A 50 -2.17 -25.26 -25.37
CA GLU A 50 -1.71 -24.04 -26.04
C GLU A 50 -1.78 -22.84 -25.09
N TRP A 51 -0.60 -22.34 -24.74
CA TRP A 51 -0.41 -21.23 -23.79
C TRP A 51 0.24 -19.99 -24.40
N GLY A 52 0.38 -19.96 -25.74
CA GLY A 52 1.17 -18.92 -26.41
C GLY A 52 2.67 -19.03 -26.17
N LEU A 53 3.12 -20.19 -25.67
CA LEU A 53 4.53 -20.53 -25.44
C LEU A 53 5.09 -21.30 -26.65
N LYS A 54 6.41 -21.43 -26.72
CA LYS A 54 7.11 -22.15 -27.80
C LYS A 54 6.69 -23.62 -27.91
N ARG A 55 6.36 -24.26 -26.79
CA ARG A 55 5.95 -25.67 -26.71
C ARG A 55 4.60 -25.77 -25.99
N ARG A 56 3.85 -26.83 -26.30
CA ARG A 56 2.62 -27.16 -25.58
C ARG A 56 2.95 -27.64 -24.16
N LEU A 57 2.09 -27.30 -23.21
CA LEU A 57 2.21 -27.76 -21.82
C LEU A 57 1.28 -28.94 -21.58
N ALA A 58 1.66 -29.83 -20.66
CA ALA A 58 0.85 -30.99 -20.26
C ALA A 58 -0.44 -30.61 -19.50
N ILE A 59 -0.53 -29.38 -18.99
CA ILE A 59 -1.71 -28.87 -18.28
C ILE A 59 -2.84 -28.52 -19.26
N THR A 60 -3.90 -29.34 -19.25
CA THR A 60 -5.06 -29.21 -20.16
C THR A 60 -6.36 -28.78 -19.48
N ARG A 61 -6.30 -28.47 -18.17
CA ARG A 61 -7.48 -28.06 -17.38
C ARG A 61 -7.92 -26.63 -17.67
N ARG A 62 -9.23 -26.39 -17.69
CA ARG A 62 -9.82 -25.05 -17.87
C ARG A 62 -9.49 -24.13 -16.70
N ASN A 63 -9.47 -22.81 -16.93
CA ASN A 63 -9.23 -21.78 -15.91
C ASN A 63 -7.96 -22.00 -15.08
N SER A 64 -6.93 -22.56 -15.70
CA SER A 64 -5.62 -22.70 -15.07
C SER A 64 -4.81 -21.42 -15.22
N PHE A 65 -3.92 -21.20 -14.27
CA PHE A 65 -2.96 -20.11 -14.27
C PHE A 65 -1.57 -20.70 -14.08
N ILE A 66 -0.63 -20.24 -14.90
CA ILE A 66 0.77 -20.68 -14.84
C ILE A 66 1.67 -19.48 -14.61
N ALA A 67 2.82 -19.70 -13.97
CA ALA A 67 3.93 -18.76 -14.00
C ALA A 67 5.14 -19.46 -14.64
N VAL A 68 5.78 -18.78 -15.58
CA VAL A 68 6.94 -19.30 -16.33
C VAL A 68 8.20 -18.68 -15.71
N PRO A 69 9.01 -19.46 -14.96
CA PRO A 69 10.30 -18.97 -14.46
C PRO A 69 11.31 -18.81 -15.61
N ALA A 70 12.40 -18.09 -15.36
CA ALA A 70 13.54 -18.13 -16.26
C ALA A 70 14.45 -19.34 -15.96
N PRO A 71 15.11 -19.92 -16.98
CA PRO A 71 15.04 -19.57 -18.40
C PRO A 71 13.73 -20.02 -19.07
N PHE A 72 13.33 -19.35 -20.15
CA PHE A 72 12.07 -19.62 -20.86
C PHE A 72 11.99 -21.03 -21.50
N ASP A 73 13.10 -21.54 -22.03
CA ASP A 73 13.22 -22.91 -22.56
C ASP A 73 14.44 -23.53 -21.86
N SER A 74 14.22 -24.63 -21.16
CA SER A 74 15.30 -25.38 -20.50
C SER A 74 16.22 -25.99 -21.56
N ARG A 75 17.49 -26.20 -21.21
CA ARG A 75 18.45 -26.92 -22.06
C ARG A 75 17.95 -28.33 -22.42
N ALA A 76 17.12 -28.93 -21.56
CA ALA A 76 16.46 -30.21 -21.79
C ALA A 76 15.24 -30.12 -22.73
N TYR A 77 15.06 -28.99 -23.43
CA TYR A 77 14.03 -28.82 -24.45
C TYR A 77 12.60 -28.98 -23.90
N TYR A 78 12.35 -28.43 -22.73
CA TYR A 78 11.01 -28.29 -22.19
C TYR A 78 10.85 -26.92 -21.53
N VAL A 79 9.61 -26.46 -21.39
CA VAL A 79 9.31 -25.18 -20.75
C VAL A 79 9.03 -25.45 -19.28
N ASP A 80 9.90 -24.96 -18.39
CA ASP A 80 9.65 -24.96 -16.96
C ASP A 80 8.44 -24.06 -16.68
N TRP A 81 7.51 -24.55 -15.85
CA TRP A 81 6.37 -23.75 -15.40
C TRP A 81 5.96 -24.17 -13.99
N SER A 82 5.35 -23.23 -13.27
CA SER A 82 4.83 -23.43 -11.92
C SER A 82 3.34 -23.09 -11.87
N ASN A 83 2.60 -23.73 -10.97
CA ASN A 83 1.18 -23.48 -10.78
C ASN A 83 0.97 -22.16 -10.02
N ALA A 84 0.34 -21.18 -10.67
CA ALA A 84 0.07 -19.86 -10.08
C ALA A 84 -1.40 -19.68 -9.64
N GLU A 85 -2.19 -20.75 -9.67
CA GLU A 85 -3.61 -20.71 -9.36
C GLU A 85 -3.89 -20.23 -7.93
N ASN A 86 -3.04 -20.61 -6.97
CA ASN A 86 -3.20 -20.20 -5.58
C ASN A 86 -3.07 -18.69 -5.41
N GLU A 87 -2.12 -18.07 -6.12
CA GLU A 87 -1.90 -16.61 -6.08
C GLU A 87 -3.08 -15.85 -6.68
N VAL A 88 -3.53 -16.26 -7.87
CA VAL A 88 -4.67 -15.61 -8.54
C VAL A 88 -5.96 -15.79 -7.74
N ARG A 89 -6.21 -16.98 -7.20
CA ARG A 89 -7.40 -17.22 -6.35
C ARG A 89 -7.32 -16.47 -5.04
N PHE A 90 -6.13 -16.30 -4.48
CA PHE A 90 -5.95 -15.47 -3.28
C PHE A 90 -6.29 -14.02 -3.57
N ILE A 91 -5.76 -13.43 -4.64
CA ILE A 91 -6.01 -12.03 -4.99
C ILE A 91 -7.52 -11.81 -5.20
N ARG A 92 -8.20 -12.68 -5.96
CA ARG A 92 -9.66 -12.60 -6.15
C ARG A 92 -10.43 -12.67 -4.84
N ARG A 93 -10.10 -13.64 -3.98
CA ARG A 93 -10.73 -13.74 -2.66
C ARG A 93 -10.46 -12.51 -1.80
N PHE A 94 -9.28 -11.91 -1.91
CA PHE A 94 -8.91 -10.72 -1.17
C PHE A 94 -9.69 -9.49 -1.66
N GLU A 95 -9.83 -9.32 -2.98
CA GLU A 95 -10.67 -8.27 -3.60
C GLU A 95 -12.14 -8.40 -3.17
N GLU A 96 -12.68 -9.63 -3.13
CA GLU A 96 -14.04 -9.92 -2.66
C GLU A 96 -14.29 -9.53 -1.18
N LEU A 97 -13.24 -9.34 -0.37
CA LEU A 97 -13.39 -8.88 1.02
C LEU A 97 -13.64 -7.38 1.12
N GLU A 98 -13.42 -6.62 0.06
CA GLU A 98 -13.60 -5.16 0.03
C GLU A 98 -12.85 -4.45 1.17
N VAL A 99 -11.63 -4.88 1.48
CA VAL A 99 -10.80 -4.31 2.57
C VAL A 99 -9.55 -3.66 2.02
N SER A 100 -9.25 -2.47 2.53
CA SER A 100 -8.02 -1.75 2.20
C SER A 100 -6.86 -2.19 3.11
N PRO A 101 -5.81 -2.83 2.55
CA PRO A 101 -4.61 -3.16 3.30
C PRO A 101 -3.81 -1.90 3.66
N GLN A 102 -3.25 -1.89 4.86
CA GLN A 102 -2.43 -0.80 5.39
C GLN A 102 -0.97 -1.23 5.53
N CYS A 103 -0.04 -0.27 5.50
CA CYS A 103 1.35 -0.51 5.85
C CYS A 103 1.62 0.11 7.22
N LYS A 104 2.01 -0.70 8.21
CA LYS A 104 2.26 -0.20 9.57
C LYS A 104 3.62 0.53 9.64
N PRO A 105 3.70 1.74 10.24
CA PRO A 105 4.94 2.52 10.29
C PRO A 105 6.16 1.82 10.87
N SER A 106 5.94 0.85 11.76
CA SER A 106 7.00 0.08 12.40
C SER A 106 7.59 -1.04 11.52
N THR A 107 7.02 -1.31 10.34
CA THR A 107 7.47 -2.41 9.50
C THR A 107 8.68 -1.97 8.66
N PRO A 108 9.61 -2.90 8.35
CA PRO A 108 10.68 -2.62 7.40
C PRO A 108 10.15 -2.17 6.04
N TRP A 109 8.99 -2.70 5.62
CA TRP A 109 8.36 -2.29 4.38
C TRP A 109 7.98 -0.81 4.36
N HIS A 110 7.45 -0.28 5.47
CA HIS A 110 7.15 1.15 5.57
C HIS A 110 8.41 2.02 5.40
N ALA A 111 9.54 1.61 5.99
CA ALA A 111 10.81 2.31 5.80
C ALA A 111 11.24 2.33 4.33
N THR A 112 10.89 1.30 3.55
CA THR A 112 11.13 1.27 2.10
C THR A 112 10.09 2.00 1.26
N LEU A 113 9.02 2.56 1.82
CA LEU A 113 8.10 3.39 1.02
C LEU A 113 8.68 4.80 0.78
N GLY A 114 9.58 5.25 1.66
CA GLY A 114 10.06 6.63 1.65
C GLY A 114 8.98 7.62 2.12
N SER A 115 9.39 8.86 2.38
CA SER A 115 8.48 9.90 2.90
C SER A 115 7.32 10.19 1.93
N LYS A 116 7.63 10.27 0.62
CA LYS A 116 6.67 10.65 -0.44
C LYS A 116 5.49 9.69 -0.52
N ASN A 117 5.74 8.39 -0.47
CA ASN A 117 4.66 7.43 -0.66
C ASN A 117 3.72 7.40 0.54
N SER A 118 4.13 7.85 1.74
CA SER A 118 3.29 7.80 2.94
C SER A 118 2.11 8.79 2.92
N SER A 119 2.34 10.01 2.40
CA SER A 119 1.34 11.09 2.34
C SER A 119 0.59 11.14 1.01
N ASN A 120 1.26 10.85 -0.10
CA ASN A 120 0.82 11.32 -1.41
C ASN A 120 -0.20 10.41 -2.08
N TRP A 121 -0.35 9.17 -1.60
CA TRP A 121 -1.35 8.27 -2.16
C TRP A 121 -2.78 8.64 -1.76
N LEU A 122 -3.00 9.64 -0.89
CA LEU A 122 -4.36 10.00 -0.47
C LEU A 122 -5.26 10.48 -1.60
N VAL A 123 -4.66 10.85 -2.73
CA VAL A 123 -5.32 11.40 -3.89
C VAL A 123 -5.52 10.31 -4.95
N ASP A 124 -6.73 9.75 -4.98
CA ASP A 124 -7.12 8.59 -5.80
C ASP A 124 -7.81 8.98 -7.11
N SER A 125 -7.84 10.26 -7.44
CA SER A 125 -8.62 10.74 -8.56
C SER A 125 -7.71 11.51 -9.48
N GLU A 126 -7.60 11.09 -10.73
CA GLU A 126 -7.14 11.96 -11.83
C GLU A 126 -7.97 13.27 -11.93
N PHE A 127 -9.13 13.33 -11.24
CA PHE A 127 -9.97 14.51 -11.10
C PHE A 127 -9.79 15.29 -9.79
N SER A 128 -8.92 14.84 -8.87
CA SER A 128 -8.53 15.72 -7.77
C SER A 128 -7.83 16.94 -8.36
N LEU A 129 -7.98 18.09 -7.72
CA LEU A 129 -7.27 19.28 -8.16
C LEU A 129 -5.77 18.95 -8.25
N PRO A 130 -5.07 19.38 -9.32
CA PRO A 130 -3.63 19.18 -9.44
C PRO A 130 -2.92 19.55 -8.14
N GLU A 131 -3.33 20.66 -7.50
CA GLU A 131 -2.84 21.18 -6.21
C GLU A 131 -2.80 20.16 -5.05
N GLU A 132 -3.56 19.07 -5.13
CA GLU A 132 -3.64 18.06 -4.07
C GLU A 132 -2.81 16.80 -4.39
N GLY A 133 -2.42 16.58 -5.65
CA GLY A 133 -1.72 15.38 -6.11
C GLY A 133 -0.18 15.50 -6.09
N PRO A 134 0.55 14.37 -6.08
CA PRO A 134 2.02 14.33 -6.09
C PRO A 134 2.66 15.01 -7.30
N GLU A 135 1.94 15.09 -8.43
CA GLU A 135 2.47 15.67 -9.68
C GLU A 135 2.74 17.17 -9.56
N VAL A 136 2.10 17.87 -8.60
CA VAL A 136 2.40 19.28 -8.32
C VAL A 136 3.80 19.51 -7.75
N GLU A 137 4.42 18.48 -7.19
CA GLU A 137 5.80 18.59 -6.72
C GLU A 137 6.82 18.33 -7.86
N GLU A 138 6.45 17.57 -8.90
CA GLU A 138 7.37 17.16 -9.98
C GLU A 138 7.44 18.14 -11.15
N ILE A 139 6.33 18.81 -11.49
CA ILE A 139 6.27 19.73 -12.66
C ILE A 139 6.96 21.07 -12.37
N ASN A 140 7.46 21.25 -11.15
CA ASN A 140 7.53 22.55 -10.51
C ASN A 140 8.92 22.90 -9.95
N GLY A 141 10.00 22.50 -10.64
CA GLY A 141 11.33 23.05 -10.37
C GLY A 141 11.39 24.58 -10.48
N SER A 142 10.60 25.19 -11.38
CA SER A 142 10.40 26.64 -11.48
C SER A 142 9.36 27.20 -10.50
N VAL A 143 8.54 26.33 -9.91
CA VAL A 143 7.54 26.72 -8.91
C VAL A 143 8.04 26.58 -7.49
N ALA A 144 9.16 25.92 -7.21
CA ALA A 144 9.85 26.10 -5.93
C ALA A 144 10.22 27.59 -5.73
N GLU A 145 10.75 28.24 -6.76
CA GLU A 145 10.98 29.70 -6.77
C GLU A 145 9.68 30.50 -6.71
N LEU A 146 8.62 30.11 -7.43
CA LEU A 146 7.31 30.78 -7.31
C LEU A 146 6.62 30.50 -5.98
N ALA A 147 6.89 29.38 -5.31
CA ALA A 147 6.35 28.99 -4.02
C ALA A 147 7.06 29.76 -2.92
N GLU A 148 8.39 29.90 -2.97
CA GLU A 148 9.13 30.85 -2.13
C GLU A 148 8.64 32.29 -2.36
N LYS A 149 8.38 32.68 -3.61
CA LYS A 149 7.79 33.99 -3.93
C LYS A 149 6.34 34.14 -3.44
N LYS A 150 5.52 33.08 -3.51
CA LYS A 150 4.14 33.04 -2.99
C LYS A 150 4.10 33.00 -1.47
N GLU A 151 5.05 32.32 -0.83
CA GLU A 151 5.23 32.29 0.61
C GLU A 151 5.67 33.66 1.09
N TRP A 152 6.59 34.33 0.40
CA TRP A 152 6.93 35.73 0.64
C TRP A 152 5.73 36.68 0.47
N GLU A 153 4.94 36.50 -0.59
CA GLU A 153 3.69 37.25 -0.80
C GLU A 153 2.64 36.95 0.28
N LYS A 154 2.53 35.69 0.71
CA LYS A 154 1.67 35.26 1.82
C LYS A 154 2.13 35.84 3.14
N GLU A 155 3.43 35.86 3.43
CA GLU A 155 4.00 36.41 4.66
C GLU A 155 3.76 37.92 4.70
N LYS A 156 3.87 38.60 3.54
CA LYS A 156 3.40 39.99 3.39
C LYS A 156 1.90 40.16 3.67
N LEU A 157 1.05 39.25 3.19
CA LEU A 157 -0.41 39.28 3.40
C LEU A 157 -0.82 38.84 4.83
N GLN A 158 -0.06 37.96 5.47
CA GLN A 158 -0.34 37.43 6.80
C GLN A 158 0.14 38.38 7.90
N ASN A 159 1.21 39.14 7.63
CA ASN A 159 1.58 40.31 8.42
C ASN A 159 0.56 41.46 8.28
N GLN A 160 -0.31 41.42 7.26
CA GLN A 160 -1.56 42.19 7.21
C GLN A 160 -2.72 41.39 7.83
N SER A 161 -2.51 40.83 9.03
CA SER A 161 -3.54 40.06 9.74
C SER A 161 -4.77 40.94 9.99
N THR A 162 -5.74 40.85 9.07
CA THR A 162 -7.10 41.31 9.31
C THR A 162 -7.65 40.40 10.40
N SER A 163 -7.95 40.98 11.57
CA SER A 163 -8.63 40.27 12.64
C SER A 163 -9.86 39.57 12.06
N ILE A 164 -9.98 38.26 12.31
CA ILE A 164 -11.05 37.42 11.76
C ILE A 164 -12.37 37.85 12.40
N GLY A 165 -12.98 38.91 11.85
CA GLY A 165 -14.35 39.31 12.14
C GLY A 165 -15.32 38.41 11.37
N LEU A 166 -16.51 38.17 11.94
CA LEU A 166 -17.58 37.42 11.30
C LEU A 166 -17.97 37.98 9.92
N ASP A 167 -17.74 39.28 9.70
CA ASP A 167 -18.03 40.00 8.47
C ASP A 167 -17.22 39.49 7.25
N GLY A 168 -16.13 38.74 7.48
CA GLY A 168 -15.31 38.11 6.43
C GLY A 168 -15.75 36.72 5.99
N LEU A 169 -16.76 36.12 6.63
CA LEU A 169 -17.32 34.82 6.25
C LEU A 169 -18.31 35.01 5.08
N GLY A 170 -17.87 34.72 3.85
CA GLY A 170 -18.69 34.84 2.64
C GLY A 170 -17.90 35.35 1.42
N LEU A 171 -16.87 36.18 1.66
CA LEU A 171 -16.12 36.89 0.62
C LEU A 171 -15.05 36.06 -0.09
N LYS A 172 -14.60 34.94 0.47
CA LYS A 172 -13.48 34.16 -0.10
C LYS A 172 -13.87 33.31 -1.33
N GLY A 173 -15.13 33.31 -1.75
CA GLY A 173 -15.62 32.52 -2.89
C GLY A 173 -15.71 31.01 -2.61
N PRO A 174 -16.42 30.25 -3.46
CA PRO A 174 -16.53 28.79 -3.34
C PRO A 174 -15.13 28.15 -3.47
N GLY A 175 -14.75 27.32 -2.49
CA GLY A 175 -13.45 26.61 -2.47
C GLY A 175 -12.40 27.15 -1.48
N ASN A 176 -12.57 28.34 -0.92
CA ASN A 176 -11.62 28.91 0.05
C ASN A 176 -12.04 28.78 1.53
N TYR A 177 -13.13 28.05 1.81
CA TYR A 177 -13.62 27.79 3.18
C TYR A 177 -13.07 26.51 3.82
N GLY A 178 -12.19 25.77 3.13
CA GLY A 178 -11.34 24.80 3.78
C GLY A 178 -10.10 25.50 4.33
N ALA A 179 -9.63 25.12 5.52
CA ALA A 179 -8.24 25.38 5.86
C ALA A 179 -7.39 24.72 4.76
N ARG A 180 -6.90 25.51 3.80
CA ARG A 180 -5.89 25.03 2.85
C ARG A 180 -4.78 24.52 3.73
N ARG A 181 -4.62 23.20 3.76
CA ARG A 181 -3.53 22.57 4.51
C ARG A 181 -2.29 23.29 4.00
N GLU A 182 -1.56 23.95 4.88
CA GLU A 182 -0.24 24.44 4.50
C GLU A 182 0.44 23.22 3.90
N VAL A 183 0.84 23.36 2.64
CA VAL A 183 1.70 22.39 1.99
C VAL A 183 2.99 22.54 2.78
N LEU A 184 3.07 21.85 3.92
CA LEU A 184 4.25 21.72 4.77
C LEU A 184 5.34 21.41 3.78
N GLY A 185 6.22 22.37 3.48
CA GLY A 185 7.13 22.31 2.34
C GLY A 185 7.78 20.94 2.31
N GLN A 186 7.20 20.04 1.51
CA GLN A 186 7.59 18.64 1.54
C GLN A 186 8.85 18.64 0.72
N LYS A 187 9.98 18.80 1.43
CA LYS A 187 11.30 18.69 0.82
C LYS A 187 11.28 17.38 0.05
N LEU A 188 11.38 17.50 -1.26
CA LEU A 188 11.37 16.37 -2.16
C LEU A 188 12.58 15.50 -1.83
N HIS A 189 12.35 14.48 -1.00
CA HIS A 189 13.38 13.52 -0.63
C HIS A 189 13.63 12.57 -1.80
N LEU A 190 14.20 13.08 -2.90
CA LEU A 190 14.72 12.32 -4.04
C LEU A 190 16.05 11.64 -3.64
N THR A 191 16.07 10.95 -2.51
CA THR A 191 17.23 10.13 -2.14
C THR A 191 16.94 8.69 -2.53
N PRO A 192 17.92 7.97 -3.09
CA PRO A 192 17.78 6.53 -3.30
C PRO A 192 17.40 5.85 -2.01
N ASN A 193 16.43 4.95 -2.07
CA ASN A 193 15.92 4.28 -0.91
C ASN A 193 16.90 3.21 -0.39
N ILE A 194 17.74 3.62 0.57
CA ILE A 194 18.80 2.79 1.16
C ILE A 194 18.22 1.49 1.76
N HIS A 195 17.04 1.55 2.37
CA HIS A 195 16.42 0.39 3.01
C HIS A 195 15.92 -0.66 2.01
N ALA A 196 15.67 -0.27 0.76
CA ALA A 196 15.26 -1.20 -0.30
C ALA A 196 16.45 -1.88 -1.00
N MET A 197 17.68 -1.42 -0.76
CA MET A 197 18.87 -1.97 -1.42
C MET A 197 19.28 -3.31 -0.80
N SER A 198 19.66 -4.26 -1.66
CA SER A 198 20.40 -5.44 -1.19
C SER A 198 21.78 -5.04 -0.63
N PRO A 199 22.40 -5.83 0.26
CA PRO A 199 23.72 -5.49 0.82
C PRO A 199 24.79 -5.20 -0.26
N LYS A 200 24.80 -5.96 -1.36
CA LYS A 200 25.71 -5.75 -2.49
C LYS A 200 25.40 -4.45 -3.24
N ALA A 201 24.12 -4.14 -3.44
CA ALA A 201 23.70 -2.89 -4.07
C ALA A 201 24.07 -1.69 -3.20
N PHE A 202 23.93 -1.81 -1.88
CA PHE A 202 24.33 -0.80 -0.91
C PHE A 202 25.85 -0.56 -0.94
N GLU A 203 26.69 -1.60 -0.98
CA GLU A 203 28.15 -1.44 -1.13
C GLU A 203 28.54 -0.74 -2.44
N LYS A 204 27.86 -1.08 -3.55
CA LYS A 204 28.08 -0.41 -4.84
C LYS A 204 27.66 1.06 -4.75
N TYR A 205 26.54 1.34 -4.09
CA TYR A 205 26.07 2.68 -3.83
C TYR A 205 27.08 3.48 -2.99
N LEU A 206 27.66 2.90 -1.93
CA LEU A 206 28.70 3.54 -1.13
C LEU A 206 29.97 3.85 -1.94
N ARG A 207 30.35 3.00 -2.89
CA ARG A 207 31.47 3.28 -3.81
C ARG A 207 31.16 4.49 -4.70
N LYS A 208 29.98 4.53 -5.32
CA LYS A 208 29.51 5.69 -6.10
C LYS A 208 29.49 6.97 -5.25
N LEU A 209 29.04 6.90 -3.99
CA LEU A 209 29.06 8.04 -3.08
C LEU A 209 30.48 8.55 -2.76
N ARG A 210 31.47 7.66 -2.70
CA ARG A 210 32.87 8.07 -2.48
C ARG A 210 33.44 8.80 -3.68
N GLU A 211 33.02 8.45 -4.88
CA GLU A 211 33.41 9.12 -6.12
C GLU A 211 32.84 10.54 -6.20
N LEU A 212 31.67 10.80 -5.62
CA LEU A 212 31.00 12.12 -5.57
C LEU A 212 31.55 13.07 -4.50
N ARG A 213 32.61 12.69 -3.77
CA ARG A 213 33.24 13.56 -2.75
C ARG A 213 33.73 14.93 -3.25
N PRO A 214 34.39 15.08 -4.41
CA PRO A 214 34.84 16.40 -4.86
C PRO A 214 33.66 17.32 -5.18
N GLU A 215 32.64 16.82 -5.88
CA GLU A 215 31.41 17.56 -6.18
C GLU A 215 30.69 17.99 -4.89
N PHE A 216 30.65 17.11 -3.88
CA PHE A 216 30.09 17.47 -2.57
C PHE A 216 30.86 18.61 -1.89
N LYS A 217 32.19 18.63 -1.99
CA LYS A 217 33.00 19.72 -1.42
C LYS A 217 32.68 21.06 -2.10
N GLU A 218 32.52 21.05 -3.42
CA GLU A 218 32.13 22.24 -4.18
C GLU A 218 30.72 22.70 -3.80
N TYR A 219 29.78 21.77 -3.67
CA TYR A 219 28.41 22.05 -3.24
C TYR A 219 28.33 22.67 -1.84
N VAL A 220 29.11 22.17 -0.87
CA VAL A 220 29.15 22.74 0.49
C VAL A 220 29.70 24.17 0.47
N LYS A 221 30.75 24.42 -0.33
CA LYS A 221 31.31 25.77 -0.50
C LYS A 221 30.29 26.73 -1.11
N SER A 222 29.66 26.36 -2.22
CA SER A 222 28.67 27.22 -2.88
C SER A 222 27.43 27.46 -2.02
N SER A 223 26.95 26.43 -1.30
CA SER A 223 25.83 26.55 -0.38
C SER A 223 26.16 27.48 0.80
N TRP A 224 27.39 27.41 1.31
CA TRP A 224 27.85 28.27 2.39
C TRP A 224 27.99 29.72 1.93
N GLU A 225 28.59 29.96 0.76
CA GLU A 225 28.69 31.30 0.15
C GLU A 225 27.31 31.91 -0.08
N HIS A 226 26.36 31.12 -0.57
CA HIS A 226 24.97 31.55 -0.77
C HIS A 226 24.28 31.92 0.54
N GLU A 227 24.47 31.13 1.59
CA GLU A 227 23.92 31.42 2.91
C GLU A 227 24.53 32.69 3.54
N GLN A 228 25.83 32.90 3.37
CA GLN A 228 26.50 34.14 3.79
C GLN A 228 25.93 35.37 3.07
N LYS A 229 25.66 35.23 1.76
CA LYS A 229 25.03 36.30 0.98
C LYS A 229 23.63 36.64 1.50
N ILE A 230 22.79 35.63 1.72
CA ILE A 230 21.44 35.82 2.30
C ILE A 230 21.53 36.48 3.68
N ARG A 231 22.50 36.08 4.50
CA ARG A 231 22.70 36.67 5.84
C ARG A 231 23.09 38.14 5.74
N ALA A 232 24.05 38.49 4.88
CA ALA A 232 24.47 39.88 4.67
C ALA A 232 23.31 40.75 4.15
N GLU A 233 22.47 40.23 3.25
CA GLU A 233 21.28 40.93 2.75
C GLU A 233 20.24 41.17 3.86
N ARG A 234 20.01 40.18 4.73
CA ARG A 234 19.12 40.33 5.91
C ARG A 234 19.65 41.34 6.91
N GLU A 235 20.96 41.36 7.16
CA GLU A 235 21.60 42.33 8.05
C GLU A 235 21.48 43.75 7.50
N GLN A 236 21.64 43.96 6.18
CA GLN A 236 21.42 45.27 5.54
C GLN A 236 19.96 45.74 5.67
N GLN A 237 18.98 44.84 5.51
CA GLN A 237 17.56 45.17 5.69
C GLN A 237 17.25 45.54 7.16
N GLN A 238 17.83 44.85 8.13
CA GLN A 238 17.64 45.15 9.56
C GLN A 238 18.32 46.47 9.98
N GLN A 239 19.51 46.77 9.44
CA GLN A 239 20.19 48.04 9.70
C GLN A 239 19.40 49.25 9.17
N SER A 240 18.67 49.09 8.06
CA SER A 240 17.79 50.14 7.55
C SER A 240 16.57 50.42 8.43
N SER A 241 16.19 49.48 9.29
CA SER A 241 14.99 49.58 10.15
C SER A 241 15.29 49.84 11.63
N THR A 242 16.50 49.55 12.13
CA THR A 242 16.84 49.67 13.56
C THR A 242 18.10 50.49 13.77
N SER A 243 17.91 51.82 13.85
CA SER A 243 18.96 52.77 14.22
C SER A 243 19.31 52.60 15.72
N GLY A 244 20.45 51.97 15.99
CA GLY A 244 21.27 52.34 17.14
C GLY A 244 21.38 51.28 18.23
N LEU A 245 22.66 50.96 18.48
CA LEU A 245 23.24 50.57 19.77
C LEU A 245 23.24 49.07 20.09
N TYR A 246 24.44 48.49 19.89
CA TYR A 246 24.96 47.23 20.42
C TYR A 246 24.63 45.94 19.65
N ALA A 247 25.38 45.69 18.57
CA ALA A 247 25.64 44.32 18.10
C ALA A 247 27.12 44.17 17.75
N LYS A 248 27.91 43.58 18.65
CA LYS A 248 29.23 43.03 18.32
C LYS A 248 28.98 41.83 17.41
N ALA A 249 29.14 42.03 16.11
CA ALA A 249 29.09 40.95 15.14
C ALA A 249 30.34 40.07 15.32
N ASP A 250 30.14 38.83 15.74
CA ASP A 250 31.15 37.79 15.59
C ASP A 250 31.44 37.66 14.10
N THR A 251 32.58 38.18 13.67
CA THR A 251 33.06 37.99 12.29
C THR A 251 33.16 36.48 12.05
N PRO A 252 32.52 35.93 11.01
CA PRO A 252 32.58 34.51 10.71
C PRO A 252 34.03 34.18 10.29
N SER A 253 34.81 33.76 11.29
CA SER A 253 36.20 33.38 11.15
C SER A 253 36.23 32.02 10.45
N GLU A 254 36.75 32.04 9.23
CA GLU A 254 37.14 30.90 8.41
C GLU A 254 35.99 30.05 7.83
N ALA A 255 36.19 29.57 6.59
CA ALA A 255 35.25 28.65 5.98
C ALA A 255 35.12 27.42 6.89
N PRO A 256 33.89 27.01 7.25
CA PRO A 256 33.72 25.97 8.24
C PRO A 256 34.30 24.67 7.69
N ASP A 257 35.06 23.96 8.53
CA ASP A 257 35.67 22.69 8.15
C ASP A 257 34.60 21.75 7.56
N LEU A 258 34.95 21.14 6.42
CA LEU A 258 34.04 20.34 5.60
C LEU A 258 33.47 19.16 6.38
N VAL A 259 34.29 18.55 7.23
CA VAL A 259 33.87 17.37 8.02
C VAL A 259 32.86 17.80 9.08
N THR A 260 33.14 18.87 9.82
CA THR A 260 32.21 19.42 10.81
C THR A 260 30.92 19.94 10.18
N SER A 261 30.99 20.63 9.04
CA SER A 261 29.81 21.12 8.32
C SER A 261 28.90 20.00 7.85
N ALA A 262 29.48 18.89 7.37
CA ALA A 262 28.72 17.71 6.95
C ALA A 262 28.03 16.99 8.12
N GLN A 263 28.57 17.09 9.34
CA GLN A 263 28.04 16.47 10.55
C GLN A 263 26.96 17.30 11.27
N ARG A 264 26.85 18.61 10.98
CA ARG A 264 25.82 19.47 11.58
C ARG A 264 24.43 19.09 11.09
N ARG A 265 23.62 18.52 11.99
CA ARG A 265 22.23 18.10 11.72
C ARG A 265 21.32 19.24 11.29
N GLU A 266 21.59 20.46 11.71
CA GLU A 266 20.74 21.63 11.44
C GLU A 266 20.63 21.97 9.95
N ARG A 267 21.70 21.72 9.18
CA ARG A 267 21.77 22.14 7.77
C ARG A 267 21.55 21.01 6.78
N GLU A 268 21.81 19.76 7.19
CA GLU A 268 21.64 18.54 6.38
C GLU A 268 22.30 18.62 4.98
N TYR A 269 23.47 19.26 4.84
CA TYR A 269 24.11 19.50 3.54
C TYR A 269 24.28 18.23 2.69
N HIS A 270 24.66 17.11 3.31
CA HIS A 270 24.80 15.83 2.61
C HIS A 270 23.48 15.36 1.99
N ARG A 271 22.35 15.55 2.71
CA ARG A 271 21.03 15.14 2.24
C ARG A 271 20.60 16.01 1.06
N ARG A 272 20.72 17.33 1.18
CA ARG A 272 20.39 18.28 0.11
C ARG A 272 21.24 18.06 -1.14
N PHE A 273 22.53 17.76 -0.97
CA PHE A 273 23.41 17.41 -2.07
C PHE A 273 22.93 16.15 -2.80
N LEU A 274 22.60 15.09 -2.06
CA LEU A 274 22.10 13.85 -2.66
C LEU A 274 20.76 14.04 -3.36
N GLU A 275 19.87 14.84 -2.78
CA GLU A 275 18.60 15.21 -3.42
C GLU A 275 18.84 15.97 -4.72
N HIS A 276 19.68 16.99 -4.71
CA HIS A 276 20.02 17.78 -5.90
C HIS A 276 20.67 16.92 -6.99
N HIS A 277 21.66 16.11 -6.64
CA HIS A 277 22.36 15.25 -7.59
C HIS A 277 21.45 14.13 -8.15
N THR A 278 20.52 13.61 -7.34
CA THR A 278 19.55 12.61 -7.83
C THR A 278 18.48 13.27 -8.69
N ALA A 279 18.02 14.46 -8.32
CA ALA A 279 17.10 15.26 -9.13
C ALA A 279 17.70 15.59 -10.50
N SER A 280 18.98 16.02 -10.54
CA SER A 280 19.68 16.28 -11.81
C SER A 280 19.78 15.00 -12.65
N GLN A 281 20.07 13.85 -12.03
CA GLN A 281 20.11 12.55 -12.72
C GLN A 281 18.76 12.09 -13.25
N LEU A 282 17.65 12.46 -12.61
CA LEU A 282 16.30 12.13 -13.07
C LEU A 282 15.78 13.13 -14.11
N SER A 283 16.24 14.38 -14.06
CA SER A 283 15.88 15.43 -15.03
C SER A 283 16.60 15.28 -16.38
N ASP A 284 17.72 14.56 -16.41
CA ASP A 284 18.44 14.29 -17.65
C ASP A 284 17.61 13.36 -18.55
N HIS A 285 17.27 13.85 -19.74
CA HIS A 285 16.43 13.14 -20.70
C HIS A 285 17.12 11.90 -21.26
N ASN A 286 18.46 11.86 -21.20
CA ASN A 286 19.26 10.71 -21.60
C ASN A 286 19.41 9.68 -20.47
N SER A 287 18.99 10.04 -19.26
CA SER A 287 19.05 9.13 -18.11
C SER A 287 17.98 8.06 -18.23
N THR A 288 18.39 6.83 -17.95
CA THR A 288 17.47 5.68 -17.83
C THR A 288 17.06 5.44 -16.37
N ALA A 289 17.45 6.34 -15.47
CA ALA A 289 17.11 6.22 -14.06
C ALA A 289 15.62 6.52 -13.85
N ILE A 290 14.96 5.64 -13.10
CA ILE A 290 13.55 5.78 -12.72
C ILE A 290 13.49 5.95 -11.21
N GLU A 291 12.69 6.89 -10.73
CA GLU A 291 12.46 7.05 -9.30
C GLU A 291 11.77 5.79 -8.74
N GLN A 292 12.32 5.24 -7.66
CA GLN A 292 11.75 4.06 -7.03
C GLN A 292 10.53 4.46 -6.20
N ARG A 293 9.33 4.15 -6.71
CA ARG A 293 8.06 4.36 -6.00
C ARG A 293 7.36 3.03 -5.73
N PRO A 294 7.78 2.29 -4.69
CA PRO A 294 7.10 1.05 -4.32
C PRO A 294 5.66 1.31 -3.85
N HIS A 295 4.73 0.48 -4.30
CA HIS A 295 3.32 0.58 -3.92
C HIS A 295 3.12 0.32 -2.42
N GLN A 296 2.35 1.14 -1.70
CA GLN A 296 2.16 0.99 -0.25
C GLN A 296 1.74 -0.43 0.17
N THR A 297 0.81 -1.01 -0.59
CA THR A 297 0.22 -2.32 -0.32
C THR A 297 0.96 -3.47 -1.01
N GLY A 298 2.09 -3.18 -1.68
CA GLY A 298 2.84 -4.19 -2.45
C GLY A 298 2.07 -4.75 -3.65
N GLY A 299 1.08 -4.02 -4.18
CA GLY A 299 0.23 -4.45 -5.29
C GLY A 299 -0.87 -5.44 -4.90
N LEU A 300 -1.17 -5.61 -3.60
CA LEU A 300 -2.23 -6.50 -3.13
C LEU A 300 -3.63 -5.99 -3.50
N ALA A 301 -3.82 -4.68 -3.41
CA ALA A 301 -5.02 -3.99 -3.81
C ALA A 301 -4.66 -2.59 -4.32
N TYR A 302 -5.28 -2.20 -5.43
CA TYR A 302 -5.20 -0.86 -6.00
C TYR A 302 -6.40 0.00 -5.59
N ALA A 303 -7.56 -0.62 -5.35
CA ALA A 303 -8.75 0.09 -4.89
C ALA A 303 -8.55 0.63 -3.46
N ARG A 304 -8.84 1.92 -3.27
CA ARG A 304 -8.70 2.59 -1.97
C ARG A 304 -10.03 2.63 -1.26
N LEU A 305 -10.34 1.52 -0.61
CA LEU A 305 -11.58 1.40 0.14
C LEU A 305 -11.41 2.10 1.50
N SER A 306 -12.31 3.01 1.83
CA SER A 306 -12.32 3.63 3.16
C SER A 306 -12.69 2.58 4.20
N SER A 307 -12.22 2.75 5.45
CA SER A 307 -12.61 1.87 6.55
C SER A 307 -14.14 1.80 6.70
N LEU A 308 -14.84 2.90 6.41
CA LEU A 308 -16.30 2.95 6.41
C LEU A 308 -16.90 2.12 5.26
N HIS A 309 -16.32 2.18 4.06
CA HIS A 309 -16.77 1.37 2.93
C HIS A 309 -16.66 -0.12 3.25
N SER A 310 -15.48 -0.58 3.68
CA SER A 310 -15.25 -1.97 4.11
C SER A 310 -16.17 -2.38 5.25
N HIS A 311 -16.66 -1.43 6.04
CA HIS A 311 -17.55 -1.72 7.13
C HIS A 311 -19.01 -1.91 6.71
N LEU A 312 -19.48 -1.10 5.75
CA LEU A 312 -20.86 -1.04 5.29
C LEU A 312 -21.15 -2.04 4.17
N TYR A 313 -20.26 -2.16 3.19
CA TYR A 313 -20.48 -2.89 1.94
C TYR A 313 -19.90 -4.31 1.94
N ALA A 314 -18.81 -4.53 2.67
CA ALA A 314 -18.16 -5.84 2.69
C ALA A 314 -19.12 -6.92 3.18
N GLN A 315 -19.38 -7.89 2.30
CA GLN A 315 -20.27 -8.99 2.61
C GLN A 315 -19.58 -10.01 3.52
N PRO A 316 -20.25 -10.52 4.57
CA PRO A 316 -19.70 -11.60 5.38
C PRO A 316 -19.50 -12.85 4.53
N GLN A 317 -18.30 -13.39 4.53
CA GLN A 317 -17.92 -14.60 3.79
C GLN A 317 -17.79 -15.78 4.76
N PRO A 318 -17.99 -17.03 4.31
CA PRO A 318 -17.80 -18.20 5.17
C PRO A 318 -16.31 -18.38 5.54
N GLY A 319 -16.06 -18.70 6.80
CA GLY A 319 -14.75 -19.03 7.36
C GLY A 319 -14.85 -20.09 8.44
N ILE A 320 -13.71 -20.63 8.87
CA ILE A 320 -13.62 -21.69 9.88
C ILE A 320 -12.75 -21.19 11.03
N VAL A 321 -13.28 -21.21 12.26
CA VAL A 321 -12.46 -20.96 13.46
C VAL A 321 -11.58 -22.18 13.71
N LEU A 322 -10.27 -22.03 13.56
CA LEU A 322 -9.34 -23.15 13.63
C LEU A 322 -8.97 -23.48 15.07
N GLN A 323 -8.40 -22.53 15.80
CA GLN A 323 -7.78 -22.82 17.09
C GLN A 323 -7.98 -21.65 18.05
N ALA A 324 -8.16 -21.95 19.34
CA ALA A 324 -7.89 -20.95 20.38
C ALA A 324 -6.38 -20.62 20.36
N GLY A 325 -6.06 -19.36 20.10
CA GLY A 325 -4.70 -18.87 20.15
C GLY A 325 -4.13 -19.09 21.55
N SER A 326 -2.86 -19.48 21.60
CA SER A 326 -2.13 -19.57 22.86
C SER A 326 -2.10 -18.17 23.49
N THR A 327 -2.57 -18.07 24.73
CA THR A 327 -2.41 -16.88 25.56
C THR A 327 -0.92 -16.62 25.69
N ARG A 328 -0.38 -15.69 24.88
CA ARG A 328 0.94 -15.14 25.15
C ARG A 328 0.82 -14.43 26.49
N GLN A 329 1.58 -14.90 27.46
CA GLN A 329 1.46 -14.74 28.92
C GLN A 329 1.36 -13.28 29.45
N ARG A 330 1.43 -12.26 28.60
CA ARG A 330 1.32 -10.85 28.99
C ARG A 330 -0.04 -10.21 28.70
N ASP A 331 -0.77 -10.70 27.70
CA ASP A 331 -2.07 -10.16 27.35
C ASP A 331 -3.14 -11.22 27.60
N ASN A 332 -3.97 -11.03 28.63
CA ASN A 332 -5.08 -11.92 29.00
C ASN A 332 -6.19 -12.01 27.92
N ALA A 333 -5.96 -11.49 26.71
CA ALA A 333 -6.89 -11.57 25.60
C ALA A 333 -6.78 -12.94 24.92
N HIS A 334 -7.80 -13.77 25.09
CA HIS A 334 -7.93 -15.02 24.34
C HIS A 334 -8.27 -14.72 22.89
N ASN A 335 -7.26 -14.67 22.02
CA ASN A 335 -7.47 -14.57 20.58
C ASN A 335 -7.70 -15.96 19.99
N CYS A 336 -8.53 -16.08 18.97
CA CYS A 336 -8.67 -17.29 18.15
C CYS A 336 -8.01 -17.07 16.79
N ILE A 337 -7.57 -18.14 16.14
CA ILE A 337 -7.08 -18.13 14.76
C ILE A 337 -8.17 -18.74 13.88
N ALA A 338 -8.49 -18.11 12.76
CA ALA A 338 -9.44 -18.64 11.77
C ALA A 338 -8.77 -18.84 10.42
N SER A 339 -9.35 -19.71 9.58
CA SER A 339 -9.06 -19.82 8.15
C SER A 339 -10.12 -19.04 7.40
N PHE A 340 -9.73 -17.96 6.73
CA PHE A 340 -10.66 -17.05 6.08
C PHE A 340 -10.03 -16.43 4.82
N ALA A 341 -10.71 -16.55 3.67
CA ALA A 341 -10.24 -16.03 2.37
C ALA A 341 -8.85 -16.49 1.90
N GLY A 342 -8.32 -17.59 2.45
CA GLY A 342 -6.94 -18.04 2.19
C GLY A 342 -5.89 -17.35 3.06
N MET A 343 -6.31 -16.66 4.11
CA MET A 343 -5.47 -16.10 5.18
C MET A 343 -5.78 -16.80 6.51
N THR A 344 -4.94 -16.53 7.51
CA THR A 344 -5.14 -16.96 8.90
C THR A 344 -5.33 -15.78 9.86
N PRO A 345 -6.45 -15.02 9.77
CA PRO A 345 -6.66 -13.86 10.64
C PRO A 345 -6.83 -14.27 12.11
N THR A 346 -6.46 -13.35 13.00
CA THR A 346 -6.78 -13.45 14.43
C THR A 346 -8.15 -12.86 14.73
N ILE A 347 -8.91 -13.48 15.62
CA ILE A 347 -10.22 -13.04 16.07
C ILE A 347 -10.15 -12.78 17.56
N GLU A 348 -10.51 -11.57 17.99
CA GLU A 348 -10.59 -11.21 19.42
C GLU A 348 -11.75 -11.96 20.10
N LYS A 349 -11.63 -12.25 21.40
CA LYS A 349 -12.67 -12.96 22.19
C LYS A 349 -14.04 -12.29 22.11
N SER A 350 -14.09 -10.97 22.05
CA SER A 350 -15.34 -10.20 21.88
C SER A 350 -16.04 -10.49 20.55
N HIS A 351 -15.27 -10.85 19.52
CA HIS A 351 -15.72 -10.96 18.14
C HIS A 351 -15.79 -12.40 17.63
N TRP A 352 -15.56 -13.41 18.47
CA TRP A 352 -15.60 -14.82 18.05
C TRP A 352 -17.02 -15.41 17.94
N GLY A 353 -18.05 -14.68 18.38
CA GLY A 353 -19.44 -15.12 18.26
C GLY A 353 -19.79 -16.41 19.00
N GLY A 354 -19.00 -16.82 20.00
CA GLY A 354 -19.19 -18.08 20.73
C GLY A 354 -18.93 -19.34 19.90
N LYS A 355 -18.29 -19.19 18.73
CA LYS A 355 -17.96 -20.32 17.86
C LYS A 355 -16.88 -21.17 18.50
N ARG A 356 -17.07 -22.49 18.47
CA ARG A 356 -16.10 -23.45 19.02
C ARG A 356 -14.96 -23.65 18.02
N PRO A 357 -13.69 -23.49 18.42
CA PRO A 357 -12.57 -23.76 17.52
C PRO A 357 -12.52 -25.24 17.12
N LEU A 358 -12.10 -25.49 15.88
CA LEU A 358 -12.02 -26.84 15.31
C LEU A 358 -10.98 -27.71 16.03
N LEU A 359 -9.87 -27.10 16.45
CA LEU A 359 -8.75 -27.68 17.15
C LEU A 359 -8.62 -27.05 18.54
N ASN A 360 -8.64 -27.89 19.57
CA ASN A 360 -8.30 -27.52 20.93
C ASN A 360 -6.92 -28.13 21.25
N PRO A 361 -5.84 -27.34 21.34
CA PRO A 361 -4.50 -27.88 21.54
C PRO A 361 -4.33 -28.60 22.89
N GLY A 362 -5.20 -28.31 23.87
CA GLY A 362 -5.20 -28.99 25.17
C GLY A 362 -5.96 -30.31 25.21
N ASN A 363 -6.63 -30.72 24.12
CA ASN A 363 -7.38 -31.97 24.06
C ASN A 363 -6.70 -32.94 23.08
N ALA A 364 -6.46 -34.18 23.52
CA ALA A 364 -5.84 -35.22 22.71
C ALA A 364 -6.71 -35.72 21.54
N GLU A 365 -8.02 -35.39 21.54
CA GLU A 365 -8.98 -35.83 20.51
C GLU A 365 -8.70 -35.32 19.08
N GLY A 366 -7.76 -34.37 18.90
CA GLY A 366 -7.40 -33.84 17.58
C GLY A 366 -8.55 -33.14 16.85
N ILE A 367 -8.54 -33.21 15.51
CA ILE A 367 -9.56 -32.58 14.65
C ILE A 367 -10.80 -33.48 14.57
N SER A 368 -11.86 -33.12 15.29
CA SER A 368 -13.14 -33.81 15.25
C SER A 368 -14.02 -33.29 14.11
N ARG A 369 -14.31 -34.12 13.09
CA ARG A 369 -15.17 -33.74 11.94
C ARG A 369 -16.57 -33.26 12.36
N GLY A 370 -17.13 -33.82 13.43
CA GLY A 370 -18.42 -33.40 13.99
C GLY A 370 -18.45 -31.95 14.47
N ARG A 371 -17.29 -31.37 14.81
CA ARG A 371 -17.17 -29.97 15.25
C ARG A 371 -17.05 -28.98 14.10
N LEU A 372 -16.89 -29.43 12.86
CA LEU A 372 -16.71 -28.55 11.70
C LEU A 372 -17.88 -27.59 11.52
N THR A 373 -19.11 -28.05 11.76
CA THR A 373 -20.33 -27.21 11.70
C THR A 373 -20.38 -26.18 12.81
N GLU A 374 -19.86 -26.49 14.00
CA GLU A 374 -19.78 -25.58 15.15
C GLU A 374 -18.70 -24.50 14.94
N SER A 375 -17.62 -24.84 14.23
CA SER A 375 -16.51 -23.94 13.90
C SER A 375 -16.76 -23.07 12.67
N LEU A 376 -17.71 -23.46 11.82
CA LEU A 376 -18.07 -22.69 10.64
C LEU A 376 -18.83 -21.42 11.04
N ALA A 377 -18.38 -20.29 10.51
CA ALA A 377 -18.97 -18.99 10.80
C ALA A 377 -18.89 -18.07 9.59
N TYR A 378 -19.85 -17.15 9.48
CA TYR A 378 -19.73 -16.03 8.56
C TYR A 378 -18.88 -14.96 9.22
N MET A 379 -17.81 -14.57 8.54
CA MET A 379 -16.79 -13.65 9.04
C MET A 379 -16.64 -12.48 8.09
N LYS A 380 -16.19 -11.35 8.64
CA LYS A 380 -15.67 -10.23 7.85
C LYS A 380 -14.33 -9.79 8.42
N MET A 381 -13.52 -9.16 7.60
CA MET A 381 -12.31 -8.51 8.09
C MET A 381 -12.69 -7.30 8.94
N LYS A 382 -11.98 -7.08 10.04
CA LYS A 382 -12.11 -5.85 10.83
C LYS A 382 -11.54 -4.70 9.97
N PRO A 383 -12.29 -3.60 9.72
CA PRO A 383 -11.79 -2.51 8.88
C PRO A 383 -10.47 -1.94 9.41
N GLY A 384 -9.52 -1.70 8.50
CA GLY A 384 -8.18 -1.21 8.83
C GLY A 384 -7.27 -2.20 9.57
N SER A 385 -7.69 -3.45 9.77
CA SER A 385 -6.87 -4.44 10.48
C SER A 385 -5.91 -5.23 9.60
N VAL A 386 -6.05 -5.14 8.26
CA VAL A 386 -5.16 -5.83 7.32
C VAL A 386 -3.89 -5.01 7.19
N ILE A 387 -2.77 -5.58 7.63
CA ILE A 387 -1.46 -4.95 7.64
C ILE A 387 -0.51 -5.76 6.76
N VAL A 388 0.08 -5.11 5.76
CA VAL A 388 1.17 -5.69 4.95
C VAL A 388 2.48 -5.40 5.66
N GLU A 389 3.07 -6.44 6.25
CA GLU A 389 4.35 -6.35 6.94
C GLU A 389 5.52 -6.54 5.98
N ARG A 390 5.34 -7.42 5.00
CA ARG A 390 6.30 -7.67 3.92
C ARG A 390 5.53 -7.83 2.60
N PRO A 391 5.90 -7.09 1.54
CA PRO A 391 5.24 -7.22 0.25
C PRO A 391 5.60 -8.55 -0.44
N PRO A 392 4.83 -8.95 -1.47
CA PRO A 392 5.23 -10.04 -2.34
C PRO A 392 6.54 -9.73 -3.08
N LYS A 393 7.40 -10.73 -3.24
CA LYS A 393 8.66 -10.62 -4.00
C LYS A 393 8.42 -11.11 -5.42
N THR A 394 7.83 -10.22 -6.21
CA THR A 394 7.48 -10.48 -7.62
C THR A 394 8.65 -10.31 -8.56
N VAL A 395 9.56 -9.38 -8.25
CA VAL A 395 10.76 -9.08 -9.05
C VAL A 395 12.02 -9.61 -8.36
N GLY A 396 12.86 -10.32 -9.10
CA GLY A 396 14.16 -10.77 -8.62
C GLY A 396 14.92 -11.57 -9.66
N PRO A 397 16.18 -11.94 -9.38
CA PRO A 397 16.90 -12.89 -10.21
C PRO A 397 16.08 -14.18 -10.41
N PRO A 398 16.20 -14.85 -11.57
CA PRO A 398 15.52 -16.10 -11.83
C PRO A 398 15.66 -17.10 -10.68
N GLY A 399 14.54 -17.66 -10.23
CA GLY A 399 14.49 -18.59 -9.09
C GLY A 399 14.40 -17.94 -7.71
N SER A 400 14.61 -16.63 -7.56
CA SER A 400 14.43 -15.93 -6.29
C SER A 400 13.05 -15.29 -6.13
N SER A 401 12.25 -15.16 -7.19
CA SER A 401 10.90 -14.59 -7.13
C SER A 401 9.91 -15.61 -6.55
N MET A 402 9.46 -15.35 -5.32
CA MET A 402 8.51 -16.21 -4.61
C MET A 402 7.05 -15.79 -4.85
N GLY A 403 6.82 -14.65 -5.51
CA GLY A 403 5.47 -14.15 -5.74
C GLY A 403 4.79 -13.82 -4.41
N LEU A 404 3.57 -14.33 -4.24
CA LEU A 404 2.77 -14.09 -3.04
C LEU A 404 3.25 -14.88 -1.81
N GLU A 405 3.99 -15.98 -1.99
CA GLU A 405 4.46 -16.83 -0.89
C GLU A 405 5.42 -16.11 0.06
N SER A 406 6.11 -15.07 -0.41
CA SER A 406 6.97 -14.26 0.45
C SER A 406 6.25 -13.09 1.14
N ALA A 407 4.98 -12.83 0.79
CA ALA A 407 4.21 -11.77 1.41
C ALA A 407 3.87 -12.16 2.85
N HIS A 408 3.99 -11.21 3.77
CA HIS A 408 3.57 -11.38 5.16
C HIS A 408 2.47 -10.39 5.48
N ILE A 409 1.26 -10.92 5.71
CA ILE A 409 0.05 -10.14 5.92
C ILE A 409 -0.50 -10.52 7.30
N SER A 410 -0.52 -9.58 8.23
CA SER A 410 -1.22 -9.74 9.50
C SER A 410 -2.62 -9.14 9.37
N SER A 411 -3.60 -9.81 9.97
CA SER A 411 -4.99 -9.41 9.75
C SER A 411 -5.90 -9.86 10.90
N GLN A 412 -6.97 -9.09 11.13
CA GLN A 412 -7.98 -9.43 12.13
C GLN A 412 -9.35 -9.66 11.47
N ALA A 413 -10.04 -10.69 11.92
CA ALA A 413 -11.40 -10.98 11.50
C ALA A 413 -12.36 -10.86 12.68
N MET A 414 -13.62 -10.61 12.37
CA MET A 414 -14.72 -10.69 13.32
C MET A 414 -15.77 -11.64 12.79
N VAL A 415 -16.26 -12.53 13.66
CA VAL A 415 -17.41 -13.35 13.37
C VAL A 415 -18.62 -12.45 13.39
N VAL A 416 -19.35 -12.41 12.28
CA VAL A 416 -20.64 -11.74 12.20
C VAL A 416 -21.67 -12.69 12.80
N ALA A 417 -21.57 -12.89 14.12
CA ALA A 417 -22.66 -13.44 14.90
C ALA A 417 -23.74 -12.37 14.92
N ASN A 418 -24.98 -12.75 14.58
CA ASN A 418 -26.21 -11.94 14.54
C ASN A 418 -25.95 -10.44 14.56
N ARG A 419 -26.15 -9.80 13.40
CA ARG A 419 -26.04 -8.35 13.13
C ARG A 419 -26.98 -7.48 13.99
N ASP A 420 -27.46 -8.02 15.10
CA ASP A 420 -28.35 -7.44 16.08
C ASP A 420 -27.62 -6.75 17.27
N GLY A 421 -26.30 -6.62 17.20
CA GLY A 421 -25.52 -5.99 18.27
C GLY A 421 -24.81 -4.72 17.84
N ASP A 422 -24.08 -4.80 16.73
CA ASP A 422 -23.13 -3.75 16.35
C ASP A 422 -23.75 -2.72 15.38
N PHE A 423 -24.91 -3.04 14.76
CA PHE A 423 -25.68 -2.14 13.86
C PHE A 423 -27.20 -2.19 14.00
N SER A 424 -27.78 -3.03 14.87
CA SER A 424 -29.23 -3.11 15.00
C SER A 424 -29.82 -2.26 16.11
N LEU A 425 -29.10 -1.22 16.53
CA LEU A 425 -29.84 0.02 16.49
C LEU A 425 -30.05 0.30 15.02
N GLU A 426 -31.07 -0.35 14.43
CA GLU A 426 -31.61 0.04 13.14
C GLU A 426 -31.86 1.52 13.33
N ASN A 427 -30.96 2.35 12.81
CA ASN A 427 -31.20 3.77 12.78
C ASN A 427 -32.39 3.88 11.83
N PRO A 428 -33.60 4.21 12.33
CA PRO A 428 -34.80 4.15 11.50
C PRO A 428 -34.73 5.19 10.37
N TYR A 429 -33.76 6.11 10.46
CA TYR A 429 -33.52 7.16 9.50
C TYR A 429 -32.55 6.71 8.41
N ARG A 430 -32.76 7.20 7.19
CA ARG A 430 -31.86 6.98 6.05
C ARG A 430 -30.53 7.69 6.29
N ALA A 431 -29.42 7.04 5.93
CA ALA A 431 -28.09 7.66 5.95
C ALA A 431 -28.09 9.00 5.20
N GLY A 432 -27.52 10.04 5.82
CA GLY A 432 -27.46 11.40 5.29
C GLY A 432 -28.60 12.34 5.74
N THR A 433 -29.58 11.86 6.51
CA THR A 433 -30.59 12.73 7.13
C THR A 433 -30.08 13.36 8.44
N PRO A 434 -30.53 14.56 8.83
CA PRO A 434 -30.14 15.17 10.11
C PRO A 434 -30.47 14.29 11.32
N MET A 435 -31.58 13.55 11.24
CA MET A 435 -32.00 12.60 12.28
C MET A 435 -31.07 11.38 12.39
N TYR A 436 -30.49 10.95 11.25
CA TYR A 436 -29.47 9.90 11.26
C TYR A 436 -28.23 10.35 12.03
N SER A 437 -27.81 11.60 11.84
CA SER A 437 -26.66 12.20 12.51
C SER A 437 -26.92 12.61 13.97
N GLY A 438 -28.17 12.96 14.31
CA GLY A 438 -28.57 13.40 15.64
C GLY A 438 -28.84 12.27 16.64
N LEU A 439 -28.92 11.02 16.17
CA LEU A 439 -29.16 9.85 17.03
C LEU A 439 -27.88 9.55 17.82
N ALA A 440 -27.91 9.85 19.12
CA ALA A 440 -26.77 9.56 19.99
C ALA A 440 -26.41 8.07 19.91
N PRO A 441 -25.13 7.70 19.71
CA PRO A 441 -24.73 6.30 19.73
C PRO A 441 -25.13 5.74 21.10
N ALA A 442 -25.98 4.72 21.12
CA ALA A 442 -26.46 4.19 22.40
C ALA A 442 -25.27 3.71 23.21
N LEU A 443 -25.09 4.31 24.39
CA LEU A 443 -23.87 4.16 25.18
C LEU A 443 -23.75 2.76 25.82
N SER A 444 -24.77 1.90 25.77
CA SER A 444 -24.65 0.49 26.14
C SER A 444 -25.83 -0.38 25.69
N LYS A 445 -25.57 -1.68 25.48
CA LYS A 445 -26.58 -2.74 25.26
C LYS A 445 -27.64 -2.81 26.36
N ALA A 446 -27.35 -2.30 27.56
CA ALA A 446 -28.23 -2.35 28.73
C ALA A 446 -29.42 -1.38 28.63
N GLN A 447 -29.36 -0.37 27.75
CA GLN A 447 -30.41 0.64 27.60
C GLN A 447 -31.42 0.32 26.48
N LEU A 448 -31.27 -0.80 25.78
CA LEU A 448 -32.20 -1.18 24.72
C LEU A 448 -33.44 -1.88 25.30
N PRO A 449 -34.66 -1.47 24.92
CA PRO A 449 -35.89 -2.12 25.35
C PRO A 449 -35.92 -3.57 24.86
N ALA A 450 -36.19 -4.52 25.77
CA ALA A 450 -36.12 -5.97 25.55
C ALA A 450 -36.95 -6.49 24.36
N TYR A 451 -37.96 -5.75 23.90
CA TYR A 451 -38.79 -6.11 22.76
C TYR A 451 -38.01 -6.12 21.42
N GLN A 452 -37.09 -5.17 21.20
CA GLN A 452 -36.33 -5.07 19.95
C GLN A 452 -35.37 -6.26 19.78
N MET A 453 -34.87 -6.81 20.88
CA MET A 453 -33.93 -7.95 20.88
C MET A 453 -34.59 -9.30 20.54
N LYS A 454 -35.91 -9.46 20.73
CA LYS A 454 -36.59 -10.73 20.42
C LYS A 454 -36.88 -10.88 18.92
N ALA A 455 -37.41 -9.83 18.28
CA ALA A 455 -37.81 -9.87 16.88
C ALA A 455 -36.64 -10.10 15.92
N SER A 456 -35.47 -9.56 16.27
CA SER A 456 -34.25 -9.67 15.49
C SER A 456 -33.66 -11.09 15.52
N ARG A 457 -33.65 -11.72 16.72
CA ARG A 457 -33.25 -13.12 16.91
C ARG A 457 -34.09 -14.12 16.10
N GLU A 458 -35.40 -13.92 16.00
CA GLU A 458 -36.29 -14.80 15.21
C GLU A 458 -36.04 -14.70 13.70
N ARG A 459 -35.80 -13.49 13.16
CA ARG A 459 -35.44 -13.30 11.74
C ARG A 459 -34.13 -14.00 11.41
N TYR A 460 -33.16 -13.98 12.31
CA TYR A 460 -31.88 -14.67 12.12
C TYR A 460 -32.02 -16.19 12.01
N ASN A 461 -32.77 -16.82 12.91
CA ASN A 461 -32.97 -18.27 12.86
C ASN A 461 -33.56 -18.68 11.50
N LYS A 462 -34.50 -17.90 10.96
CA LYS A 462 -35.03 -18.12 9.61
C LYS A 462 -33.98 -17.98 8.49
N VAL A 463 -33.06 -17.01 8.57
CA VAL A 463 -31.99 -16.84 7.56
C VAL A 463 -30.94 -17.95 7.67
N GLN A 464 -30.57 -18.37 8.89
CA GLN A 464 -29.70 -19.53 9.10
C GLN A 464 -30.34 -20.81 8.57
N GLU A 465 -31.61 -21.06 8.89
CA GLU A 465 -32.37 -22.19 8.35
C GLU A 465 -32.48 -22.13 6.83
N LYS A 466 -32.64 -20.94 6.24
CA LYS A 466 -32.68 -20.75 4.78
C LYS A 466 -31.31 -20.95 4.12
N SER A 467 -30.23 -20.57 4.78
CA SER A 467 -28.85 -20.77 4.29
C SER A 467 -28.40 -22.23 4.46
N ALA A 468 -28.69 -22.83 5.60
CA ALA A 468 -28.47 -24.24 5.88
C ALA A 468 -29.30 -25.11 4.92
N SER A 469 -30.56 -24.73 4.65
CA SER A 469 -31.38 -25.41 3.66
C SER A 469 -30.96 -25.12 2.23
N LYS A 470 -30.35 -23.97 1.87
CA LYS A 470 -29.70 -23.79 0.56
C LYS A 470 -28.46 -24.67 0.39
N LEU A 471 -27.69 -24.87 1.45
CA LEU A 471 -26.56 -25.81 1.45
C LEU A 471 -27.02 -27.28 1.35
N HIS A 472 -28.23 -27.60 1.83
CA HIS A 472 -28.82 -28.95 1.75
C HIS A 472 -29.83 -29.13 0.60
N GLY A 473 -30.23 -28.04 -0.07
CA GLY A 473 -31.39 -27.98 -0.95
C GLY A 473 -31.07 -28.13 -2.43
N ASN A 474 -29.79 -28.18 -2.80
CA ASN A 474 -29.39 -28.68 -4.11
C ASN A 474 -29.18 -30.19 -4.03
N ASN A 475 -30.27 -30.89 -3.66
CA ASN A 475 -30.38 -32.34 -3.65
C ASN A 475 -30.47 -32.85 -5.10
N ASN A 476 -29.32 -32.93 -5.77
CA ASN A 476 -29.02 -34.18 -6.45
C ASN A 476 -28.62 -35.17 -5.35
N ASN A 477 -29.63 -35.87 -4.81
CA ASN A 477 -29.49 -37.01 -3.89
C ASN A 477 -28.79 -38.18 -4.60
N ASN A 478 -27.56 -37.99 -5.07
CA ASN A 478 -26.71 -39.08 -5.48
C ASN A 478 -25.75 -39.41 -4.32
N PRO A 479 -26.04 -40.43 -3.50
CA PRO A 479 -25.16 -40.81 -2.38
C PRO A 479 -23.72 -41.12 -2.83
N ALA A 480 -23.52 -41.46 -4.11
CA ALA A 480 -22.19 -41.66 -4.70
C ALA A 480 -21.35 -40.37 -4.73
N PHE A 481 -21.96 -39.21 -5.01
CA PHE A 481 -21.23 -37.94 -5.11
C PHE A 481 -20.79 -37.45 -3.72
N ARG A 482 -21.64 -37.64 -2.70
CA ARG A 482 -21.32 -37.30 -1.31
C ARG A 482 -20.17 -38.17 -0.78
N LYS A 483 -20.17 -39.47 -1.11
CA LYS A 483 -19.07 -40.38 -0.80
C LYS A 483 -17.76 -39.95 -1.51
N GLN A 484 -17.84 -39.58 -2.78
CA GLN A 484 -16.68 -39.13 -3.56
C GLN A 484 -16.03 -37.83 -3.02
N ILE A 485 -16.84 -36.85 -2.56
CA ILE A 485 -16.31 -35.63 -1.94
C ILE A 485 -15.62 -35.95 -0.61
N LEU A 486 -16.22 -36.82 0.21
CA LEU A 486 -15.65 -37.21 1.50
C LEU A 486 -14.36 -38.03 1.34
N ASP A 487 -14.29 -38.91 0.34
CA ASP A 487 -13.10 -39.69 0.02
C ASP A 487 -11.97 -38.80 -0.53
N ASN A 488 -12.30 -37.82 -1.39
CA ASN A 488 -11.32 -36.85 -1.89
C ASN A 488 -10.79 -35.94 -0.78
N LEU A 489 -11.63 -35.49 0.15
CA LEU A 489 -11.19 -34.72 1.33
C LEU A 489 -10.35 -35.56 2.29
N ALA A 490 -10.68 -36.83 2.49
CA ALA A 490 -9.89 -37.74 3.32
C ALA A 490 -8.49 -37.98 2.73
N ASN A 491 -8.39 -38.19 1.42
CA ASN A 491 -7.11 -38.36 0.72
C ASN A 491 -6.26 -37.08 0.71
N MET A 492 -6.89 -35.89 0.75
CA MET A 492 -6.19 -34.61 0.82
C MET A 492 -5.65 -34.30 2.22
N LEU A 493 -6.25 -34.86 3.28
CA LEU A 493 -5.81 -34.69 4.66
C LEU A 493 -4.79 -35.76 5.11
N GLN A 494 -4.66 -36.86 4.35
CA GLN A 494 -3.63 -37.88 4.57
C GLN A 494 -2.31 -37.56 3.85
N LYS A 495 -2.31 -36.61 2.92
CA LYS A 495 -1.11 -36.03 2.30
C LYS A 495 -0.75 -34.74 3.00
#